data_AF-A0A0K2HHG4-F1
#
_entry.id   AF-A0A0K2HHG4-F1
#
_cell.length_a   1.000
_cell.length_b   1.000
_cell.length_c   1.000
_cell.angle_alpha   90.00
_cell.angle_beta   90.00
_cell.angle_gamma   90.00
#
_symmetry.space_group_name_H-M   'P 1'
#
loop_
_entity.id
_entity.type
_entity.pdbx_description
1 polymer ?
#
loop_
_entity_poly.entity_id
_entity_poly.type
_entity_poly.pdbx_seq_one_letter_code
_entity_poly.pdbx_strand_id
1 'polypeptide(L)'
;MDTNKFFSFSRIAMVMKREIMENWKTNLYRLIGIYAAFALVMVLTMSKQVTYSDSQMAFQHYCSNIMGTFAFIIGIFGIVYAANIMENMITKEKRIAFLMLPATMIEKFVARFLIVTVGLAVAVFVAASLAEITRYLLLPLFNVPETFHQSVLYNLLSMASVDGEQIYRGSGYAMNMPYQNWLGELCGWAFLLWSHSLYILGGNYWYKKPFFKTLGALMLISILFSVLSVHILSWIGDDNMRSFSEWLETNFQWMTLNKLLSLGVAFFSAFTMFNWWLSYQLFTRSQVVKPKFRLL
;
A
#
# COMPACT_ATOMS: atom_id res chain seq x y z
N MET A 1 -13.21 -34.19 -19.37
CA MET A 1 -12.46 -32.91 -19.39
C MET A 1 -11.31 -33.07 -18.42
N ASP A 2 -10.12 -33.39 -18.94
CA ASP A 2 -8.95 -33.63 -18.10
C ASP A 2 -8.56 -32.34 -17.38
N THR A 3 -8.79 -32.31 -16.07
CA THR A 3 -8.36 -31.20 -15.24
C THR A 3 -6.85 -31.30 -15.09
N ASN A 4 -6.13 -30.65 -15.99
CA ASN A 4 -4.68 -30.51 -15.91
C ASN A 4 -4.34 -29.83 -14.58
N LYS A 5 -3.88 -30.61 -13.59
CA LYS A 5 -3.63 -30.18 -12.20
C LYS A 5 -2.37 -29.31 -12.05
N PHE A 6 -1.59 -29.15 -13.11
CA PHE A 6 -0.35 -28.39 -13.10
C PHE A 6 -0.58 -26.90 -13.27
N PHE A 7 0.08 -26.08 -12.45
CA PHE A 7 0.09 -24.63 -12.55
C PHE A 7 0.58 -24.16 -13.93
N SER A 8 -0.14 -23.24 -14.56
CA SER A 8 0.20 -22.71 -15.89
C SER A 8 0.09 -21.20 -15.97
N PHE A 9 1.20 -20.55 -16.31
CA PHE A 9 1.24 -19.10 -16.56
C PHE A 9 0.33 -18.68 -17.72
N SER A 10 0.15 -19.53 -18.73
CA SER A 10 -0.75 -19.23 -19.85
C SER A 10 -2.20 -19.10 -19.35
N ARG A 11 -2.66 -19.99 -18.46
CA ARG A 11 -4.01 -19.90 -17.88
C ARG A 11 -4.19 -18.65 -17.06
N ILE A 12 -3.19 -18.27 -16.25
CA ILE A 12 -3.20 -17.01 -15.48
C ILE A 12 -3.33 -15.81 -16.42
N ALA A 13 -2.49 -15.73 -17.46
CA ALA A 13 -2.51 -14.65 -18.42
C ALA A 13 -3.87 -14.54 -19.14
N MET A 14 -4.48 -15.66 -19.51
CA MET A 14 -5.82 -15.69 -20.10
C MET A 14 -6.90 -15.19 -19.14
N VAL A 15 -6.85 -15.60 -17.87
CA VAL A 15 -7.77 -15.09 -16.83
C VAL A 15 -7.59 -13.58 -16.66
N MET A 16 -6.35 -13.10 -16.53
CA MET A 16 -6.07 -11.67 -16.40
C MET A 16 -6.55 -10.87 -17.61
N LYS A 17 -6.24 -11.34 -18.83
CA LYS A 17 -6.70 -10.70 -20.07
C LYS A 17 -8.22 -10.59 -20.10
N ARG A 18 -8.93 -11.68 -19.79
CA ARG A 18 -10.39 -11.69 -19.72
C ARG A 18 -10.90 -10.64 -18.73
N GLU A 19 -10.35 -10.60 -17.52
CA GLU A 19 -10.81 -9.67 -16.49
C GLU A 19 -10.57 -8.21 -16.83
N ILE A 20 -9.44 -7.90 -17.48
CA ILE A 20 -9.12 -6.55 -17.95
C ILE A 20 -10.09 -6.13 -19.05
N MET A 21 -10.37 -7.02 -20.02
CA MET A 21 -11.29 -6.73 -21.13
C MET A 21 -12.74 -6.60 -20.66
N GLU A 22 -13.23 -7.48 -19.79
CA GLU A 22 -14.61 -7.41 -19.29
C GLU A 22 -14.87 -6.16 -18.43
N ASN A 23 -13.85 -5.67 -17.72
CA ASN A 23 -13.97 -4.49 -16.85
C ASN A 23 -13.21 -3.27 -17.39
N TRP A 24 -13.00 -3.16 -18.71
CA TRP A 24 -12.14 -2.13 -19.30
C TRP A 24 -12.58 -0.70 -18.93
N LYS A 25 -13.89 -0.41 -18.89
CA LYS A 25 -14.42 0.91 -18.48
C LYS A 25 -14.07 1.23 -17.03
N THR A 26 -14.26 0.27 -16.13
CA THR A 26 -13.93 0.44 -14.71
C THR A 26 -12.43 0.66 -14.54
N ASN A 27 -11.59 -0.09 -15.25
CA ASN A 27 -10.14 0.07 -15.22
C ASN A 27 -9.71 1.43 -15.78
N LEU A 28 -10.37 1.92 -16.83
CA LEU A 28 -10.14 3.25 -17.38
C LEU A 28 -10.50 4.35 -16.37
N TYR A 29 -11.65 4.27 -15.71
CA TYR A 29 -12.02 5.25 -14.67
C TYR A 29 -11.04 5.24 -13.49
N ARG A 30 -10.52 4.07 -13.10
CA ARG A 30 -9.48 3.98 -12.07
C ARG A 30 -8.19 4.65 -12.52
N LEU A 31 -7.76 4.41 -13.76
CA LEU A 31 -6.59 5.06 -14.34
C LEU A 31 -6.74 6.59 -14.39
N ILE A 32 -7.90 7.08 -14.85
CA ILE A 32 -8.23 8.51 -14.85
C ILE A 32 -8.18 9.08 -13.42
N GLY A 33 -8.67 8.34 -12.43
CA GLY A 33 -8.61 8.76 -11.02
C GLY A 33 -7.18 8.90 -10.50
N ILE A 34 -6.29 7.94 -10.79
CA ILE A 34 -4.87 8.00 -10.41
C ILE A 34 -4.19 9.17 -11.14
N TYR A 35 -4.42 9.29 -12.44
CA TYR A 35 -3.88 10.38 -13.26
C TYR A 35 -4.33 11.75 -12.74
N ALA A 36 -5.62 11.94 -12.46
CA ALA A 36 -6.14 13.19 -11.95
C ALA A 36 -5.52 13.56 -10.60
N ALA A 37 -5.31 12.59 -9.70
CA ALA A 37 -4.65 12.82 -8.43
C ALA A 37 -3.20 13.29 -8.61
N PHE A 38 -2.42 12.63 -9.48
CA PHE A 38 -1.05 13.03 -9.75
C PHE A 38 -0.95 14.38 -10.48
N ALA A 39 -1.75 14.60 -11.52
CA ALA A 39 -1.75 15.85 -12.27
C ALA A 39 -2.15 17.04 -11.39
N LEU A 40 -3.19 16.88 -10.57
CA LEU A 40 -3.64 17.92 -9.63
C LEU A 40 -2.53 18.29 -8.66
N VAL A 41 -1.85 17.32 -8.06
CA VAL A 41 -0.73 17.58 -7.14
C VAL A 41 0.41 18.27 -7.87
N MET A 42 0.85 17.76 -9.03
CA MET A 42 1.95 18.36 -9.79
C MET A 42 1.66 19.81 -10.13
N VAL A 43 0.45 20.14 -10.60
CA VAL A 43 0.07 21.49 -11.06
C VAL A 43 -0.17 22.45 -9.88
N LEU A 44 -0.94 22.05 -8.86
CA LEU A 44 -1.26 22.93 -7.73
C LEU A 44 -0.05 23.26 -6.86
N THR A 45 0.97 22.41 -6.87
CA THR A 45 2.20 22.67 -6.09
C THR A 45 3.19 23.56 -6.83
N MET A 46 3.05 23.76 -8.16
CA MET A 46 3.89 24.69 -8.93
C MET A 46 3.62 26.15 -8.56
N SER A 47 2.34 26.51 -8.37
CA SER A 47 1.93 27.89 -8.08
C SER A 47 2.43 28.43 -6.74
N LYS A 48 2.84 27.53 -5.82
CA LYS A 48 3.32 27.88 -4.47
C LYS A 48 4.83 28.13 -4.39
N GLN A 49 5.57 27.97 -5.49
CA GLN A 49 7.05 28.03 -5.48
C GLN A 49 7.65 29.43 -5.68
N VAL A 50 6.82 30.47 -5.85
CA VAL A 50 7.24 31.86 -6.08
C VAL A 50 8.00 32.47 -4.88
N THR A 51 8.02 31.81 -3.73
CA THR A 51 8.56 32.34 -2.47
C THR A 51 10.06 32.11 -2.25
N TYR A 52 10.71 31.23 -3.04
CA TYR A 52 12.14 30.93 -2.87
C TYR A 52 13.02 31.82 -3.75
N SER A 53 14.12 32.34 -3.19
CA SER A 53 15.10 33.17 -3.92
C SER A 53 16.00 32.36 -4.84
N ASP A 54 16.31 31.10 -4.48
CA ASP A 54 17.09 30.18 -5.33
C ASP A 54 16.17 29.20 -6.06
N SER A 55 16.20 29.28 -7.40
CA SER A 55 15.41 28.45 -8.31
C SER A 55 15.73 26.96 -8.25
N GLN A 56 16.95 26.57 -7.85
CA GLN A 56 17.35 25.16 -7.74
C GLN A 56 16.84 24.55 -6.42
N MET A 57 17.00 25.27 -5.31
CA MET A 57 16.43 24.88 -4.01
C MET A 57 14.90 24.78 -4.08
N ALA A 58 14.23 25.71 -4.76
CA ALA A 58 12.78 25.67 -5.00
C ALA A 58 12.34 24.38 -5.72
N PHE A 59 13.08 23.99 -6.76
CA PHE A 59 12.79 22.79 -7.53
C PHE A 59 13.03 21.50 -6.73
N GLN A 60 14.07 21.44 -5.91
CA GLN A 60 14.34 20.31 -5.01
C GLN A 60 13.23 20.14 -3.96
N HIS A 61 12.79 21.23 -3.32
CA HIS A 61 11.67 21.19 -2.39
C HIS A 61 10.36 20.79 -3.07
N TYR A 62 10.13 21.27 -4.29
CA TYR A 62 8.99 20.84 -5.12
C TYR A 62 9.03 19.34 -5.38
N CYS A 63 10.16 18.78 -5.81
CA CYS A 63 10.32 17.35 -6.05
C CYS A 63 10.13 16.52 -4.76
N SER A 64 10.69 16.96 -3.63
CA SER A 64 10.54 16.28 -2.34
C SER A 64 9.07 16.25 -1.87
N ASN A 65 8.35 17.37 -1.98
CA ASN A 65 6.93 17.43 -1.64
C ASN A 65 6.07 16.53 -2.56
N ILE A 66 6.39 16.51 -3.86
CA ILE A 66 5.72 15.61 -4.81
C ILE A 66 6.00 14.16 -4.46
N MET A 67 7.23 13.80 -4.10
CA MET A 67 7.61 12.43 -3.73
C MET A 67 6.76 11.90 -2.57
N GLY A 68 6.70 12.67 -1.47
CA GLY A 68 5.89 12.30 -0.29
C GLY A 68 4.41 12.18 -0.63
N THR A 69 3.88 13.12 -1.43
CA THR A 69 2.47 13.10 -1.85
C THR A 69 2.17 11.94 -2.80
N PHE A 70 3.09 11.61 -3.71
CA PHE A 70 2.96 10.48 -4.63
C PHE A 70 2.97 9.16 -3.87
N ALA A 71 3.89 8.98 -2.93
CA ALA A 71 3.94 7.81 -2.06
C ALA A 71 2.62 7.64 -1.29
N PHE A 72 2.05 8.74 -0.76
CA PHE A 72 0.76 8.72 -0.07
C PHE A 72 -0.40 8.33 -1.00
N ILE A 73 -0.49 8.93 -2.20
CA ILE A 73 -1.51 8.59 -3.21
C ILE A 73 -1.40 7.12 -3.62
N ILE A 74 -0.19 6.63 -3.91
CA ILE A 74 0.07 5.23 -4.24
C ILE A 74 -0.36 4.32 -3.09
N GLY A 75 -0.09 4.71 -1.84
CA GLY A 75 -0.55 3.99 -0.65
C GLY A 75 -2.08 3.86 -0.59
N ILE A 76 -2.82 4.95 -0.80
CA ILE A 76 -4.30 4.95 -0.83
C ILE A 76 -4.83 4.06 -1.96
N PHE A 77 -4.34 4.24 -3.18
CA PHE A 77 -4.78 3.40 -4.29
C PHE A 77 -4.39 1.94 -4.09
N GLY A 78 -3.23 1.67 -3.49
CA GLY A 78 -2.76 0.35 -3.08
C GLY A 78 -3.78 -0.37 -2.19
N ILE A 79 -4.16 0.24 -1.07
CA ILE A 79 -5.14 -0.36 -0.16
C ILE A 79 -6.54 -0.48 -0.78
N VAL A 80 -6.94 0.45 -1.66
CA VAL A 80 -8.23 0.38 -2.38
C VAL A 80 -8.24 -0.77 -3.39
N TYR A 81 -7.16 -0.96 -4.14
CA TYR A 81 -7.02 -2.09 -5.07
C TYR A 81 -6.96 -3.42 -4.31
N ALA A 82 -6.16 -3.49 -3.24
CA ALA A 82 -6.09 -4.66 -2.35
C ALA A 82 -7.45 -5.06 -1.80
N ALA A 83 -8.22 -4.10 -1.29
CA ALA A 83 -9.56 -4.34 -0.76
C ALA A 83 -10.50 -4.91 -1.84
N ASN A 84 -10.35 -4.47 -3.08
CA ASN A 84 -11.18 -4.90 -4.21
C ASN A 84 -10.63 -6.13 -4.94
N ILE A 85 -9.70 -6.89 -4.32
CA ILE A 85 -9.13 -8.11 -4.91
C ILE A 85 -10.20 -9.12 -5.34
N MET A 86 -11.36 -9.20 -4.67
CA MET A 86 -12.46 -10.10 -5.04
C MET A 86 -13.69 -9.37 -5.62
N GLU A 87 -13.49 -8.32 -6.40
CA GLU A 87 -14.58 -7.58 -7.09
C GLU A 87 -15.47 -8.48 -7.96
N ASN A 88 -14.91 -9.53 -8.55
CA ASN A 88 -15.64 -10.51 -9.37
C ASN A 88 -16.54 -11.43 -8.54
N MET A 89 -16.51 -11.34 -7.20
CA MET A 89 -17.31 -12.15 -6.29
C MET A 89 -18.51 -11.39 -5.69
N ILE A 90 -18.70 -10.13 -6.07
CA ILE A 90 -19.74 -9.23 -5.51
C ILE A 90 -21.16 -9.74 -5.78
N THR A 91 -21.50 -9.99 -7.04
CA THR A 91 -22.82 -10.49 -7.44
C THR A 91 -22.76 -12.00 -7.70
N LYS A 92 -23.92 -12.65 -7.73
CA LYS A 92 -24.00 -14.10 -7.94
C LYS A 92 -23.53 -14.45 -9.35
N GLU A 93 -23.90 -13.65 -10.33
CA GLU A 93 -23.60 -13.83 -11.76
C GLU A 93 -22.09 -13.71 -11.99
N LYS A 94 -21.46 -12.63 -11.51
CA LYS A 94 -20.00 -12.44 -11.60
C LYS A 94 -19.25 -13.58 -10.89
N ARG A 95 -19.75 -14.00 -9.72
CA ARG A 95 -19.16 -15.10 -8.96
C ARG A 95 -19.21 -16.41 -9.72
N ILE A 96 -20.36 -16.75 -10.32
CA ILE A 96 -20.49 -17.96 -11.15
C ILE A 96 -19.54 -17.85 -12.34
N ALA A 97 -19.56 -16.73 -13.07
CA ALA A 97 -18.71 -16.52 -14.24
C ALA A 97 -17.22 -16.69 -13.93
N PHE A 98 -16.77 -16.25 -12.75
CA PHE A 98 -15.38 -16.38 -12.31
C PHE A 98 -15.05 -17.79 -11.78
N LEU A 99 -15.90 -18.35 -10.92
CA LEU A 99 -15.66 -19.69 -10.36
C LEU A 99 -15.77 -20.81 -11.41
N MET A 100 -16.51 -20.59 -12.50
CA MET A 100 -16.64 -21.54 -13.61
C MET A 100 -15.54 -21.44 -14.68
N LEU A 101 -14.61 -20.48 -14.56
CA LEU A 101 -13.42 -20.43 -15.43
C LEU A 101 -12.63 -21.75 -15.37
N PRO A 102 -12.13 -22.27 -16.51
CA PRO A 102 -11.33 -23.50 -16.58
C PRO A 102 -9.88 -23.25 -16.12
N ALA A 103 -9.73 -22.77 -14.89
CA ALA A 103 -8.47 -22.51 -14.20
C ALA A 103 -8.57 -23.04 -12.76
N THR A 104 -7.44 -23.39 -12.17
CA THR A 104 -7.36 -23.81 -10.77
C THR A 104 -7.61 -22.64 -9.83
N MET A 105 -7.97 -22.90 -8.56
CA MET A 105 -8.20 -21.84 -7.57
C MET A 105 -6.92 -21.02 -7.31
N ILE A 106 -5.75 -21.65 -7.30
CA ILE A 106 -4.48 -20.93 -7.14
C ILE A 106 -4.21 -19.99 -8.32
N GLU A 107 -4.43 -20.42 -9.56
CA GLU A 107 -4.25 -19.56 -10.75
C GLU A 107 -5.21 -18.38 -10.74
N LYS A 108 -6.47 -18.60 -10.35
CA LYS A 108 -7.46 -17.53 -10.18
C LYS A 108 -7.03 -16.53 -9.12
N PHE A 109 -6.59 -17.01 -7.95
CA PHE A 109 -6.14 -16.14 -6.87
C PHE A 109 -4.90 -15.35 -7.25
N VAL A 110 -3.90 -16.00 -7.87
CA VAL A 110 -2.68 -15.36 -8.36
C VAL A 110 -3.00 -14.33 -9.44
N ALA A 111 -3.90 -14.63 -10.39
CA ALA A 111 -4.36 -13.66 -11.38
C ALA A 111 -4.94 -12.39 -10.72
N ARG A 112 -5.81 -12.56 -9.71
CA ARG A 112 -6.38 -11.43 -8.96
C ARG A 112 -5.31 -10.67 -8.18
N PHE A 113 -4.38 -11.39 -7.54
CA PHE A 113 -3.27 -10.81 -6.80
C PHE A 113 -2.35 -9.97 -7.71
N LEU A 114 -2.02 -10.48 -8.91
CA LEU A 114 -1.22 -9.76 -9.90
C LEU A 114 -1.94 -8.53 -10.46
N ILE A 115 -3.25 -8.60 -10.68
CA ILE A 115 -4.03 -7.43 -11.14
C ILE A 115 -4.01 -6.30 -10.10
N VAL A 116 -4.16 -6.63 -8.81
CA VAL A 116 -4.18 -5.59 -7.76
C VAL A 116 -2.80 -5.04 -7.41
N THR A 117 -1.72 -5.79 -7.68
CA THR A 117 -0.34 -5.37 -7.42
C THR A 117 0.34 -4.85 -8.69
N VAL A 118 0.70 -5.73 -9.62
CA VAL A 118 1.39 -5.40 -10.88
C VAL A 118 0.50 -4.51 -11.76
N GLY A 119 -0.80 -4.80 -11.85
CA GLY A 119 -1.73 -3.96 -12.61
C GLY A 119 -1.83 -2.53 -12.07
N LEU A 120 -1.78 -2.35 -10.74
CA LEU A 120 -1.69 -1.03 -10.12
C LEU A 120 -0.35 -0.35 -10.43
N ALA A 121 0.78 -1.07 -10.34
CA ALA A 121 2.10 -0.51 -10.66
C ALA A 121 2.16 0.01 -12.09
N VAL A 122 1.62 -0.74 -13.06
CA VAL A 122 1.50 -0.29 -14.46
C VAL A 122 0.61 0.94 -14.57
N ALA A 123 -0.55 0.95 -13.89
CA ALA A 123 -1.45 2.11 -13.91
C ALA A 123 -0.80 3.37 -13.31
N VAL A 124 -0.05 3.23 -12.21
CA VAL A 124 0.73 4.31 -11.59
C VAL A 124 1.79 4.84 -12.54
N PHE A 125 2.55 3.96 -13.19
CA PHE A 125 3.57 4.36 -14.17
C PHE A 125 2.98 5.16 -15.34
N VAL A 126 1.89 4.65 -15.94
CA VAL A 126 1.20 5.33 -17.04
C VAL A 126 0.61 6.67 -16.58
N ALA A 127 -0.07 6.69 -15.44
CA ALA A 127 -0.69 7.89 -14.89
C ALA A 127 0.35 8.97 -14.52
N ALA A 128 1.48 8.58 -13.92
CA ALA A 128 2.56 9.49 -13.57
C ALA A 128 3.20 10.09 -14.82
N SER A 129 3.45 9.27 -15.85
CA SER A 129 3.98 9.73 -17.15
C SER A 129 3.04 10.72 -17.83
N LEU A 130 1.73 10.44 -17.84
CA LEU A 130 0.72 11.37 -18.36
C LEU A 130 0.65 12.67 -17.54
N ALA A 131 0.75 12.60 -16.22
CA ALA A 131 0.75 13.78 -15.35
C ALA A 131 1.96 14.68 -15.62
N GLU A 132 3.13 14.11 -15.91
CA GLU A 132 4.32 14.86 -16.29
C GLU A 132 4.15 15.55 -17.66
N ILE A 133 3.56 14.86 -18.64
CA ILE A 133 3.22 15.48 -19.94
C ILE A 133 2.26 16.66 -19.73
N THR A 134 1.22 16.48 -18.93
CA THR A 134 0.27 17.56 -18.61
C THR A 134 0.95 18.72 -17.91
N ARG A 135 1.88 18.45 -17.00
CA ARG A 135 2.70 19.49 -16.37
C ARG A 135 3.50 20.27 -17.41
N TYR A 136 4.17 19.60 -18.34
CA TYR A 136 4.90 20.26 -19.44
C TYR A 136 4.00 21.14 -20.31
N LEU A 137 2.79 20.69 -20.62
CA LEU A 137 1.82 21.46 -21.40
C LEU A 137 1.32 22.71 -20.65
N LEU A 138 1.25 22.64 -19.32
CA LEU A 138 0.77 23.75 -18.48
C LEU A 138 1.89 24.66 -17.99
N LEU A 139 3.17 24.27 -18.09
CA LEU A 139 4.31 25.10 -17.69
C LEU A 139 4.22 26.54 -18.19
N PRO A 140 3.89 26.84 -19.47
CA PRO A 140 3.83 28.21 -19.96
C PRO A 140 2.78 29.11 -19.26
N LEU A 141 1.77 28.51 -18.62
CA LEU A 141 0.74 29.25 -17.89
C LEU A 141 1.21 29.71 -16.51
N PHE A 142 2.25 29.06 -15.96
CA PHE A 142 2.85 29.40 -14.68
C PHE A 142 4.18 30.09 -14.97
N ASN A 143 4.36 31.34 -14.53
CA ASN A 143 5.60 32.09 -14.73
C ASN A 143 6.73 31.53 -13.82
N VAL A 144 7.16 30.29 -14.07
CA VAL A 144 8.14 29.53 -13.27
C VAL A 144 9.55 29.61 -13.89
N PRO A 145 10.60 29.50 -13.06
CA PRO A 145 11.98 29.50 -13.55
C PRO A 145 12.29 28.37 -14.54
N GLU A 146 13.30 28.56 -15.39
CA GLU A 146 13.72 27.56 -16.39
C GLU A 146 14.09 26.20 -15.77
N THR A 147 14.55 26.17 -14.51
CA THR A 147 14.85 24.94 -13.76
C THR A 147 13.68 23.97 -13.68
N PHE A 148 12.43 24.46 -13.72
CA PHE A 148 11.23 23.62 -13.70
C PHE A 148 10.96 22.88 -15.02
N HIS A 149 11.70 23.14 -16.09
CA HIS A 149 11.61 22.38 -17.35
C HIS A 149 12.30 21.01 -17.24
N GLN A 150 13.03 20.74 -16.15
CA GLN A 150 13.58 19.41 -15.88
C GLN A 150 12.48 18.37 -15.63
N SER A 151 12.80 17.09 -15.84
CA SER A 151 11.87 16.00 -15.55
C SER A 151 11.73 15.79 -14.05
N VAL A 152 10.50 15.83 -13.57
CA VAL A 152 10.18 15.57 -12.17
C VAL A 152 10.26 14.08 -11.91
N LEU A 153 9.77 13.23 -12.82
CA LEU A 153 9.81 11.77 -12.62
C LEU A 153 11.24 11.24 -12.55
N TYR A 154 12.14 11.75 -13.39
CA TYR A 154 13.56 11.39 -13.31
C TYR A 154 14.16 11.78 -11.95
N ASN A 155 13.92 13.01 -11.50
CA ASN A 155 14.41 13.48 -10.20
C ASN A 155 13.78 12.71 -9.03
N LEU A 156 12.51 12.32 -9.12
CA LEU A 156 11.87 11.44 -8.13
C LEU A 156 12.52 10.06 -8.10
N LEU A 157 12.84 9.50 -9.27
CA LEU A 157 13.52 8.21 -9.36
C LEU A 157 14.94 8.29 -8.80
N SER A 158 15.70 9.33 -9.12
CA SER A 158 17.04 9.52 -8.55
C SER A 158 16.99 9.75 -7.05
N MET A 159 16.00 10.50 -6.55
CA MET A 159 15.76 10.68 -5.12
C MET A 159 15.38 9.36 -4.43
N ALA A 160 14.66 8.48 -5.13
CA ALA A 160 14.30 7.16 -4.60
C ALA A 160 15.44 6.12 -4.70
N SER A 161 16.33 6.22 -5.69
CA SER A 161 17.35 5.19 -5.99
C SER A 161 18.78 5.54 -5.59
N VAL A 162 19.18 6.82 -5.73
CA VAL A 162 20.54 7.32 -5.43
C VAL A 162 20.55 8.02 -4.07
N ASP A 163 19.52 8.83 -3.79
CA ASP A 163 19.34 9.51 -2.52
C ASP A 163 18.28 8.82 -1.63
N GLY A 164 18.13 7.48 -1.70
CA GLY A 164 17.25 6.75 -0.78
C GLY A 164 17.48 7.12 0.70
N GLU A 165 18.67 7.63 1.00
CA GLU A 165 19.06 8.30 2.26
C GLU A 165 18.23 9.53 2.68
N GLN A 166 17.55 10.23 1.77
CA GLN A 166 16.93 11.56 2.00
C GLN A 166 15.45 11.50 2.39
N ILE A 167 14.69 10.45 2.01
CA ILE A 167 13.24 10.36 2.34
C ILE A 167 13.03 10.24 3.85
N TYR A 168 14.00 9.64 4.54
CA TYR A 168 14.05 9.50 5.99
C TYR A 168 15.40 9.91 6.56
N ARG A 169 15.99 11.02 6.10
CA ARG A 169 17.01 11.75 6.87
C ARG A 169 16.37 12.43 8.09
N GLY A 170 15.72 11.64 8.95
CA GLY A 170 15.93 11.90 10.37
C GLY A 170 17.44 11.76 10.57
N SER A 171 18.05 12.59 11.42
CA SER A 171 19.34 12.23 12.03
C SER A 171 19.23 10.74 12.38
N GLY A 172 20.19 9.86 12.02
CA GLY A 172 20.12 8.40 12.17
C GLY A 172 19.96 7.96 13.64
N TYR A 173 18.87 8.39 14.23
CA TYR A 173 18.51 8.70 15.60
C TYR A 173 16.98 8.79 15.63
N ALA A 174 16.33 7.82 16.25
CA ALA A 174 14.94 7.96 16.66
C ALA A 174 14.88 7.68 18.15
N MET A 175 14.06 8.44 18.88
CA MET A 175 13.97 8.33 20.35
C MET A 175 15.34 8.46 21.03
N ASN A 176 16.21 9.37 20.55
CA ASN A 176 17.59 9.55 21.02
C ASN A 176 18.52 8.32 20.85
N MET A 177 18.13 7.28 20.10
CA MET A 177 18.94 6.08 19.88
C MET A 177 19.41 6.00 18.42
N PRO A 178 20.70 5.75 18.16
CA PRO A 178 21.18 5.64 16.80
C PRO A 178 20.66 4.39 16.10
N TYR A 179 20.33 4.50 14.81
CA TYR A 179 19.92 3.36 13.98
C TYR A 179 20.41 3.50 12.54
N GLN A 180 20.42 2.39 11.82
CA GLN A 180 20.77 2.38 10.40
C GLN A 180 19.55 2.78 9.55
N ASN A 181 19.67 3.85 8.77
CA ASN A 181 18.56 4.41 7.98
C ASN A 181 17.89 3.38 7.06
N TRP A 182 18.68 2.56 6.35
CA TRP A 182 18.17 1.48 5.48
C TRP A 182 17.27 0.48 6.22
N LEU A 183 17.53 0.23 7.51
CA LEU A 183 16.75 -0.68 8.33
C LEU A 183 15.42 -0.05 8.74
N GLY A 184 15.42 1.26 9.00
CA GLY A 184 14.20 2.04 9.21
C GLY A 184 13.32 2.03 7.96
N GLU A 185 13.91 2.24 6.79
CA GLU A 185 13.22 2.16 5.49
C GLU A 185 12.63 0.76 5.26
N LEU A 186 13.42 -0.29 5.48
CA LEU A 186 12.95 -1.66 5.32
C LEU A 186 11.79 -1.98 6.27
N CYS A 187 11.86 -1.51 7.52
CA CYS A 187 10.75 -1.61 8.48
C CYS A 187 9.50 -0.86 8.00
N GLY A 188 9.66 0.34 7.46
CA GLY A 188 8.58 1.12 6.84
C GLY A 188 7.93 0.38 5.65
N TRP A 189 8.74 -0.18 4.75
CA TRP A 189 8.25 -1.00 3.64
C TRP A 189 7.53 -2.26 4.10
N ALA A 190 8.07 -2.94 5.11
CA ALA A 190 7.45 -4.11 5.72
C ALA A 190 6.09 -3.76 6.34
N PHE A 191 5.99 -2.62 7.04
CA PHE A 191 4.73 -2.10 7.57
C PHE A 191 3.71 -1.79 6.47
N LEU A 192 4.13 -1.14 5.38
CA LEU A 192 3.25 -0.85 4.24
C LEU A 192 2.75 -2.14 3.57
N LEU A 193 3.64 -3.12 3.34
CA LEU A 193 3.26 -4.44 2.80
C LEU A 193 2.29 -5.18 3.72
N TRP A 194 2.54 -5.15 5.02
CA TRP A 194 1.64 -5.72 6.02
C TRP A 194 0.28 -5.04 5.98
N SER A 195 0.23 -3.71 5.93
CA SER A 195 -1.02 -2.96 5.84
C SER A 195 -1.82 -3.33 4.57
N HIS A 196 -1.14 -3.43 3.42
CA HIS A 196 -1.74 -3.87 2.16
C HIS A 196 -2.29 -5.30 2.26
N SER A 197 -1.59 -6.20 2.96
CA SER A 197 -2.03 -7.59 3.17
C SER A 197 -3.33 -7.70 4.00
N LEU A 198 -3.56 -6.80 4.97
CA LEU A 198 -4.81 -6.74 5.73
C LEU A 198 -6.00 -6.40 4.84
N TYR A 199 -5.82 -5.50 3.87
CA TYR A 199 -6.86 -5.17 2.90
C TYR A 199 -7.11 -6.31 1.90
N ILE A 200 -6.07 -7.04 1.49
CA ILE A 200 -6.26 -8.28 0.70
C ILE A 200 -7.11 -9.29 1.48
N LEU A 201 -6.79 -9.50 2.77
CA LEU A 201 -7.54 -10.41 3.64
C LEU A 201 -9.00 -9.97 3.79
N GLY A 202 -9.22 -8.69 4.10
CA GLY A 202 -10.54 -8.10 4.19
C GLY A 202 -11.34 -8.20 2.89
N GLY A 203 -10.70 -8.01 1.74
CA GLY A 203 -11.30 -8.17 0.41
C GLY A 203 -11.75 -9.60 0.10
N ASN A 204 -11.03 -10.60 0.62
CA ASN A 204 -11.44 -12.01 0.51
C ASN A 204 -12.58 -12.36 1.48
N TYR A 205 -12.62 -11.72 2.64
CA TYR A 205 -13.67 -11.98 3.63
C TYR A 205 -15.00 -11.30 3.27
N TRP A 206 -14.97 -10.00 2.94
CA TRP A 206 -16.15 -9.21 2.55
C TRP A 206 -16.14 -8.87 1.06
N TYR A 207 -17.17 -9.26 0.31
CA TYR A 207 -17.24 -8.88 -1.11
C TYR A 207 -17.93 -7.52 -1.33
N LYS A 208 -18.95 -7.19 -0.51
CA LYS A 208 -19.69 -5.92 -0.65
C LYS A 208 -19.05 -4.86 0.24
N LYS A 209 -18.53 -3.80 -0.40
CA LYS A 209 -17.85 -2.66 0.24
C LYS A 209 -16.69 -3.12 1.16
N PRO A 210 -15.72 -3.89 0.65
CA PRO A 210 -14.63 -4.45 1.46
C PRO A 210 -13.82 -3.38 2.16
N PHE A 211 -13.43 -2.33 1.44
CA PHE A 211 -12.58 -1.25 1.95
C PHE A 211 -13.11 -0.66 3.27
N PHE A 212 -14.36 -0.18 3.27
CA PHE A 212 -14.97 0.42 4.47
C PHE A 212 -15.14 -0.57 5.63
N LYS A 213 -15.41 -1.84 5.33
CA LYS A 213 -15.55 -2.87 6.36
C LYS A 213 -14.21 -3.24 6.99
N THR A 214 -13.17 -3.34 6.18
CA THR A 214 -11.81 -3.57 6.68
C THR A 214 -11.31 -2.37 7.47
N LEU A 215 -11.47 -1.16 6.95
CA LEU A 215 -11.14 0.08 7.67
C LEU A 215 -11.88 0.17 9.01
N GLY A 216 -13.21 -0.05 9.01
CA GLY A 216 -14.02 -0.02 10.22
C GLY A 216 -13.65 -1.11 11.23
N ALA A 217 -13.32 -2.32 10.76
CA ALA A 217 -12.84 -3.40 11.63
C ALA A 217 -11.48 -3.06 12.25
N LEU A 218 -10.54 -2.53 11.46
CA LEU A 218 -9.23 -2.10 11.96
C LEU A 218 -9.35 -0.95 12.95
N MET A 219 -10.22 0.04 12.68
CA MET A 219 -10.51 1.13 13.61
C MET A 219 -11.10 0.63 14.93
N LEU A 220 -12.06 -0.29 14.87
CA LEU A 220 -12.67 -0.88 16.07
C LEU A 220 -11.61 -1.64 16.87
N ILE A 221 -10.79 -2.46 16.21
CA ILE A 221 -9.68 -3.17 16.86
C ILE A 221 -8.71 -2.18 17.51
N SER A 222 -8.31 -1.11 16.80
CA SER A 222 -7.40 -0.11 17.37
C SER A 222 -8.00 0.63 18.57
N ILE A 223 -9.30 0.93 18.55
CA ILE A 223 -10.00 1.56 19.68
C ILE A 223 -10.02 0.60 20.87
N LEU A 224 -10.37 -0.67 20.65
CA LEU A 224 -10.40 -1.68 21.73
C LEU A 224 -9.01 -1.87 22.35
N PHE A 225 -7.96 -2.00 21.54
CA PHE A 225 -6.59 -2.10 22.04
C PHE A 225 -6.18 -0.84 22.81
N SER A 226 -6.54 0.34 22.33
CA SER A 226 -6.25 1.61 23.01
C SER A 226 -6.95 1.69 24.37
N VAL A 227 -8.24 1.35 24.44
CA VAL A 227 -9.00 1.33 25.70
C VAL A 227 -8.44 0.30 26.67
N LEU A 228 -8.14 -0.91 26.19
CA LEU A 228 -7.50 -1.96 26.99
C LEU A 228 -6.16 -1.47 27.56
N SER A 229 -5.35 -0.79 26.75
CA SER A 229 -4.04 -0.28 27.18
C SER A 229 -4.16 0.74 28.31
N VAL A 230 -5.13 1.66 28.22
CA VAL A 230 -5.40 2.65 29.29
C VAL A 230 -5.85 1.95 30.57
N HIS A 231 -6.74 0.94 30.48
CA HIS A 231 -7.18 0.19 31.65
C HIS A 231 -6.04 -0.60 32.29
N ILE A 232 -5.19 -1.25 31.50
CA ILE A 232 -4.01 -1.95 32.01
C ILE A 232 -3.08 -0.97 32.73
N LEU A 233 -2.77 0.18 32.12
CA LEU A 233 -1.94 1.21 32.75
C LEU A 233 -2.54 1.70 34.08
N SER A 234 -3.86 1.96 34.10
CA SER A 234 -4.55 2.40 35.32
C SER A 234 -4.60 1.33 36.42
N TRP A 235 -4.63 0.05 36.05
CA TRP A 235 -4.65 -1.08 36.99
C TRP A 235 -3.27 -1.32 37.60
N ILE A 236 -2.20 -1.15 36.82
CA ILE A 236 -0.83 -1.33 37.31
C ILE A 236 -0.46 -0.19 38.27
N GLY A 237 -0.86 1.05 37.96
CA GLY A 237 -0.56 2.24 38.78
C GLY A 237 0.83 2.82 38.51
N ASP A 238 1.00 4.12 38.75
CA ASP A 238 2.18 4.89 38.33
C ASP A 238 3.49 4.40 38.97
N ASP A 239 3.46 4.02 40.25
CA ASP A 239 4.65 3.56 40.97
C ASP A 239 5.15 2.20 40.44
N ASN A 240 4.23 1.30 40.12
CA ASN A 240 4.56 0.01 39.51
C ASN A 240 4.99 0.16 38.05
N MET A 241 4.51 1.19 37.33
CA MET A 241 4.97 1.47 35.98
C MET A 241 6.38 2.03 35.95
N ARG A 242 6.75 2.86 36.92
CA ARG A 242 8.14 3.30 37.09
C ARG A 242 9.07 2.13 37.39
N SER A 243 8.72 1.29 38.37
CA SER A 243 9.54 0.12 38.70
C SER A 243 9.63 -0.89 37.56
N PHE A 244 8.55 -1.08 36.79
CA PHE A 244 8.58 -1.89 35.56
C PHE A 244 9.46 -1.27 34.48
N SER A 245 9.42 0.06 34.31
CA SER A 245 10.27 0.76 33.34
C SER A 245 11.76 0.67 33.70
N GLU A 246 12.11 0.81 34.98
CA GLU A 246 13.47 0.65 35.50
C GLU A 246 13.94 -0.81 35.35
N TRP A 247 13.07 -1.78 35.64
CA TRP A 247 13.34 -3.20 35.41
C TRP A 247 13.57 -3.48 33.93
N LEU A 248 12.74 -2.94 33.03
CA LEU A 248 12.91 -3.09 31.60
C LEU A 248 14.22 -2.47 31.14
N GLU A 249 14.54 -1.25 31.56
CA GLU A 249 15.77 -0.57 31.19
C GLU A 249 16.99 -1.39 31.64
N THR A 250 16.97 -1.93 32.86
CA THR A 250 18.07 -2.74 33.41
C THR A 250 18.24 -4.08 32.67
N ASN A 251 17.14 -4.76 32.33
CA ASN A 251 17.18 -6.09 31.71
C ASN A 251 17.32 -6.06 30.17
N PHE A 252 16.93 -4.95 29.55
CA PHE A 252 16.94 -4.78 28.09
C PHE A 252 17.94 -3.73 27.60
N GLN A 253 19.00 -3.41 28.37
CA GLN A 253 20.09 -2.54 27.89
C GLN A 253 20.72 -3.02 26.56
N TRP A 254 20.63 -4.32 26.26
CA TRP A 254 21.10 -4.91 25.01
C TRP A 254 20.19 -4.66 23.79
N MET A 255 18.96 -4.15 24.01
CA MET A 255 17.96 -3.88 22.98
C MET A 255 18.27 -2.54 22.30
N THR A 256 18.97 -2.60 21.17
CA THR A 256 19.23 -1.42 20.34
C THR A 256 18.04 -1.14 19.41
N LEU A 257 17.91 0.10 18.94
CA LEU A 257 16.89 0.46 17.97
C LEU A 257 17.01 -0.38 16.68
N ASN A 258 18.22 -0.76 16.27
CA ASN A 258 18.43 -1.70 15.17
C ASN A 258 17.79 -3.08 15.45
N LYS A 259 17.94 -3.63 16.66
CA LYS A 259 17.30 -4.91 17.00
C LYS A 259 15.78 -4.77 17.01
N LEU A 260 15.24 -3.68 17.54
CA LEU A 260 13.81 -3.41 17.53
C LEU A 260 13.25 -3.31 16.10
N LEU A 261 13.91 -2.56 15.22
CA LEU A 261 13.53 -2.44 13.82
C LEU A 261 13.61 -3.80 13.10
N SER A 262 14.65 -4.60 13.35
CA SER A 262 14.78 -5.94 12.77
C SER A 262 13.67 -6.89 13.23
N LEU A 263 13.26 -6.81 14.51
CA LEU A 263 12.12 -7.54 15.04
C LEU A 263 10.81 -7.06 14.41
N GLY A 264 10.65 -5.75 14.22
CA GLY A 264 9.50 -5.17 13.51
C GLY A 264 9.40 -5.69 12.08
N VAL A 265 10.50 -5.72 11.33
CA VAL A 265 10.58 -6.29 9.98
C VAL A 265 10.15 -7.76 9.98
N ALA A 266 10.71 -8.57 10.88
CA ALA A 266 10.40 -9.99 10.98
C ALA A 266 8.91 -10.20 11.32
N PHE A 267 8.38 -9.43 12.26
CA PHE A 267 6.98 -9.45 12.68
C PHE A 267 6.05 -9.08 11.52
N PHE A 268 6.23 -7.92 10.89
CA PHE A 268 5.38 -7.47 9.79
C PHE A 268 5.45 -8.42 8.59
N SER A 269 6.63 -8.96 8.28
CA SER A 269 6.80 -9.94 7.19
C SER A 269 6.08 -11.26 7.49
N ALA A 270 6.21 -11.79 8.71
CA ALA A 270 5.52 -13.01 9.13
C ALA A 270 3.99 -12.86 9.05
N PHE A 271 3.46 -11.74 9.56
CA PHE A 271 2.02 -11.46 9.47
C PHE A 271 1.55 -11.20 8.03
N THR A 272 2.40 -10.61 7.18
CA THR A 272 2.09 -10.46 5.74
C THR A 272 1.90 -11.83 5.08
N MET A 273 2.84 -12.76 5.30
CA MET A 273 2.75 -14.11 4.77
C MET A 273 1.54 -14.87 5.32
N PHE A 274 1.27 -14.73 6.63
CA PHE A 274 0.07 -15.30 7.25
C PHE A 274 -1.22 -14.74 6.63
N ASN A 275 -1.31 -13.43 6.42
CA ASN A 275 -2.47 -12.79 5.81
C ASN A 275 -2.68 -13.25 4.36
N TRP A 276 -1.63 -13.39 3.56
CA TRP A 276 -1.74 -13.93 2.20
C TRP A 276 -2.16 -15.39 2.18
N TRP A 277 -1.58 -16.21 3.06
CA TRP A 277 -1.97 -17.61 3.22
C TRP A 277 -3.46 -17.73 3.61
N LEU A 278 -3.90 -16.99 4.63
CA LEU A 278 -5.29 -16.98 5.08
C LEU A 278 -6.24 -16.45 4.00
N SER A 279 -5.83 -15.42 3.25
CA SER A 279 -6.59 -14.89 2.12
C SER A 279 -6.83 -15.96 1.05
N TYR A 280 -5.80 -16.74 0.73
CA TYR A 280 -5.92 -17.86 -0.20
C TYR A 280 -6.85 -18.95 0.34
N GLN A 281 -6.73 -19.33 1.62
CA GLN A 281 -7.63 -20.32 2.25
C GLN A 281 -9.10 -19.87 2.25
N LEU A 282 -9.37 -18.60 2.50
CA LEU A 282 -10.72 -18.04 2.39
C LEU A 282 -11.25 -18.09 0.95
N PHE A 283 -10.37 -17.85 -0.02
CA PHE A 283 -10.72 -17.92 -1.43
C PHE A 283 -11.06 -19.36 -1.87
N THR A 284 -10.26 -20.36 -1.52
CA THR A 284 -10.52 -21.77 -1.91
C THR A 284 -11.83 -22.30 -1.33
N ARG A 285 -12.24 -21.83 -0.15
CA ARG A 285 -13.52 -22.18 0.49
C ARG A 285 -14.72 -21.37 -0.07
N SER A 286 -14.50 -20.49 -1.05
CA SER A 286 -15.57 -19.63 -1.57
C SER A 286 -16.56 -20.40 -2.46
N GLN A 287 -17.83 -20.37 -2.07
CA GLN A 287 -18.92 -21.03 -2.79
C GLN A 287 -19.82 -20.04 -3.56
N VAL A 288 -20.47 -20.54 -4.61
CA VAL A 288 -21.44 -19.78 -5.42
C VAL A 288 -22.58 -19.25 -4.55
N VAL A 289 -23.19 -20.12 -3.75
CA VAL A 289 -24.21 -19.75 -2.75
C VAL A 289 -23.51 -19.60 -1.40
N LYS A 290 -23.74 -18.48 -0.71
CA LYS A 290 -23.24 -18.34 0.66
C LYS A 290 -24.17 -19.14 1.58
N PRO A 291 -23.68 -20.13 2.33
CA PRO A 291 -24.47 -20.65 3.44
C PRO A 291 -24.76 -19.50 4.42
N LYS A 292 -25.98 -19.46 4.98
CA LYS A 292 -26.43 -18.41 5.91
C LYS A 292 -25.50 -18.24 7.12
N PHE A 293 -24.78 -19.31 7.49
CA PHE A 293 -23.79 -19.32 8.55
C PHE A 293 -22.44 -19.82 8.01
N ARG A 294 -21.42 -18.95 8.01
CA ARG A 294 -20.02 -19.37 7.85
C ARG A 294 -19.57 -19.89 9.22
N LEU A 295 -19.69 -21.19 9.46
CA LEU A 295 -18.90 -21.82 10.51
C LEU A 295 -17.46 -21.96 9.96
N LEU A 296 -16.52 -21.32 10.65
CA LEU A 296 -15.09 -21.32 10.36
C LEU A 296 -14.50 -22.74 10.43
#